data_AF-A0A022Q7Q5-F1
#
_entry.id   AF-A0A022Q7Q5-F1
#
_cell.length_a   1.000
_cell.length_b   1.000
_cell.length_c   1.000
_cell.angle_alpha   90.00
_cell.angle_beta   90.00
_cell.angle_gamma   90.00
#
_symmetry.space_group_name_H-M   'P 1'
#
loop_
_entity.id
_entity.type
_entity.pdbx_description
1 polymer ?
#
loop_
_entity_poly.entity_id
_entity_poly.type
_entity_poly.pdbx_seq_one_letter_code
_entity_poly.pdbx_strand_id
1 'polypeptide(L)'
;TGVAVGVEIDDKLPEGDKNIDYFGPNFKLHEPQRIMDNKNSREMIDKLRVRILDNLSRLEHAPSVQFQDRPPETRLPEVRHYENIIFFINFF
;
A
#
# COMPACT_ATOMS: atom_id res chain seq x y z
N THR A 1 -4.68 1.62 -0.65
CA THR A 1 -4.65 0.88 -1.93
C THR A 1 -4.66 1.79 -3.14
N GLY A 2 -5.38 2.94 -3.12
CA GLY A 2 -5.43 3.91 -4.24
C GLY A 2 -4.08 4.18 -4.92
N VAL A 3 -3.04 4.52 -4.14
CA VAL A 3 -1.68 4.76 -4.66
C VAL A 3 -1.12 3.58 -5.47
N ALA A 4 -1.33 2.34 -5.00
CA ALA A 4 -0.79 1.14 -5.67
C ALA A 4 -1.47 0.85 -7.01
N VAL A 5 -2.74 1.25 -7.15
CA VAL A 5 -3.52 1.10 -8.39
C VAL A 5 -3.54 2.38 -9.23
N GLY A 6 -2.83 3.44 -8.80
CA GLY A 6 -2.80 4.72 -9.49
C GLY A 6 -4.13 5.47 -9.50
N VAL A 7 -4.99 5.21 -8.52
CA VAL A 7 -6.31 5.84 -8.40
C VAL A 7 -6.29 6.86 -7.26
N GLU A 8 -6.64 8.11 -7.60
CA GLU A 8 -6.93 9.14 -6.61
C GLU A 8 -8.29 8.87 -5.96
N ILE A 9 -8.36 9.01 -4.65
CA ILE A 9 -9.56 8.74 -3.84
C ILE A 9 -9.98 10.05 -3.19
N ASP A 10 -11.28 10.33 -3.23
CA ASP A 10 -11.87 11.50 -2.56
C ASP A 10 -11.70 11.38 -1.03
N ASP A 11 -11.58 12.54 -0.37
CA ASP A 11 -11.57 12.61 1.09
C ASP A 11 -12.95 12.30 1.69
N LYS A 12 -14.03 12.56 0.96
CA LYS A 12 -15.39 12.19 1.37
C LYS A 12 -15.56 10.68 1.29
N LEU A 13 -15.99 10.07 2.39
CA LEU A 13 -16.26 8.64 2.43
C LEU A 13 -17.47 8.27 1.51
N PRO A 14 -17.44 7.09 0.88
CA PRO A 14 -18.56 6.61 0.07
C PRO A 14 -19.84 6.54 0.90
N GLU A 15 -20.97 6.99 0.35
CA GLU A 15 -22.27 6.90 1.03
C GLU A 15 -22.85 5.48 0.97
N GLY A 16 -23.63 5.08 1.98
CA GLY A 16 -24.38 3.83 1.99
C GLY A 16 -23.63 2.57 2.45
N ASP A 17 -22.35 2.69 2.81
CA ASP A 17 -21.60 1.62 3.47
C ASP A 17 -21.97 1.55 4.96
N LYS A 18 -22.26 0.33 5.45
CA LYS A 18 -22.59 0.05 6.86
C LYS A 18 -21.46 0.38 7.84
N ASN A 19 -20.22 0.52 7.35
CA ASN A 19 -19.04 0.78 8.16
C ASN A 19 -18.72 2.28 8.31
N ILE A 20 -19.50 3.18 7.71
CA ILE A 20 -19.25 4.63 7.77
C ILE A 20 -19.29 5.16 9.21
N ASP A 21 -20.15 4.59 10.06
CA ASP A 21 -20.35 5.05 11.45
C ASP A 21 -19.06 5.01 12.29
N TYR A 22 -18.10 4.14 11.95
CA TYR A 22 -16.80 4.06 12.63
C TYR A 22 -15.87 5.26 12.35
N PHE A 23 -16.18 6.07 11.35
CA PHE A 23 -15.39 7.23 10.93
C PHE A 23 -15.97 8.57 11.41
N GLY A 24 -16.99 8.52 12.27
CA GLY A 24 -17.49 9.70 12.96
C GLY A 24 -16.43 10.30 13.90
N PRO A 25 -16.48 11.63 14.15
CA PRO A 25 -17.53 12.57 13.73
C PRO A 25 -17.30 13.22 12.36
N ASN A 26 -16.10 13.08 11.76
CA ASN A 26 -15.71 13.88 10.61
C ASN A 26 -16.04 13.21 9.27
N PHE A 27 -16.23 11.89 9.25
CA PHE A 27 -16.58 11.09 8.06
C PHE A 27 -15.69 11.38 6.85
N LYS A 28 -14.40 11.57 7.12
CA LYS A 28 -13.34 11.87 6.16
C LYS A 28 -12.33 10.74 6.12
N LEU A 29 -11.74 10.54 4.96
CA LEU A 29 -10.66 9.59 4.75
C LEU A 29 -9.37 10.07 5.41
N HIS A 30 -9.07 11.36 5.30
CA HIS A 30 -7.90 11.98 5.89
C HIS A 30 -8.17 12.44 7.32
N GLU A 31 -7.39 11.90 8.27
CA GLU A 31 -7.39 12.36 9.65
C GLU A 31 -6.65 13.72 9.75
N PRO A 32 -7.22 14.72 10.47
CA PRO A 32 -6.53 15.96 10.74
C PRO A 32 -5.18 15.73 11.43
N GLN A 33 -4.22 16.58 11.10
CA GLN A 33 -2.93 16.56 11.76
C GLN A 33 -3.10 16.93 13.24
N ARG A 34 -2.55 16.09 14.13
CA ARG A 34 -2.48 16.40 15.55
C ARG A 34 -1.36 17.42 15.76
N ILE A 35 -1.67 18.53 16.43
CA ILE A 35 -0.70 19.55 16.83
C ILE A 35 0.13 18.98 17.99
N MET A 36 1.08 18.11 17.65
CA MET A 36 2.05 17.56 18.59
C MET A 36 3.43 18.10 18.24
N ASP A 37 4.23 18.37 19.27
CA ASP A 37 5.58 18.85 19.07
C ASP A 37 6.42 17.83 18.31
N ASN A 38 6.91 18.24 17.13
CA ASN A 38 7.83 17.44 16.36
C ASN A 38 9.22 17.46 16.99
N LYS A 39 9.57 16.38 17.68
CA LYS A 39 10.90 16.21 18.31
C LYS A 39 12.00 15.81 17.33
N ASN A 40 11.68 15.62 16.05
CA ASN A 40 12.66 15.28 15.03
C ASN A 40 13.35 16.55 14.53
N SER A 41 14.48 16.89 15.15
CA SER A 41 15.31 18.00 14.68
C SER A 41 15.96 17.64 13.34
N ARG A 42 16.18 18.66 12.50
CA ARG A 42 16.82 18.47 11.19
C ARG A 42 18.20 17.83 11.31
N GLU A 43 18.98 18.30 12.26
CA GLU A 43 20.32 17.78 12.56
C GLU A 43 20.29 16.28 12.95
N MET A 44 19.32 15.86 13.77
CA MET A 44 19.16 14.45 14.15
C MET A 44 18.86 13.57 12.93
N ILE A 45 17.93 14.00 12.08
CA ILE A 45 17.54 13.28 10.87
C ILE A 45 18.75 13.16 9.92
N ASP A 46 19.49 14.24 9.72
CA ASP A 46 20.64 14.24 8.80
C ASP A 46 21.77 13.33 9.33
N LYS A 47 22.06 13.36 10.63
CA LYS A 47 23.01 12.41 11.26
C LYS A 47 22.56 10.95 11.11
N LEU A 48 21.28 10.67 11.32
CA LEU A 48 20.72 9.33 11.16
C LEU A 48 20.81 8.87 9.71
N ARG A 49 20.48 9.74 8.75
CA ARG A 49 20.57 9.47 7.30
C ARG A 49 21.99 9.08 6.90
N VAL A 50 23.00 9.85 7.31
CA VAL A 50 24.41 9.55 6.99
C VAL A 50 24.81 8.18 7.54
N ARG A 51 24.47 7.89 8.80
CA ARG A 51 24.77 6.59 9.41
C ARG A 51 24.08 5.43 8.69
N ILE A 52 22.81 5.58 8.31
CA ILE A 52 22.08 4.55 7.57
C ILE A 52 22.75 4.30 6.21
N LEU A 53 23.12 5.36 5.48
CA LEU A 53 23.78 5.23 4.19
C LEU A 53 25.17 4.58 4.30
N ASP A 54 25.94 4.89 5.33
CA ASP A 54 27.23 4.22 5.63
C ASP A 54 27.04 2.74 6.00
N ASN A 55 25.95 2.38 6.69
CA ASN A 55 25.64 0.98 6.95
C ASN A 55 25.24 0.25 5.66
N LEU A 56 24.40 0.87 4.82
CA LEU A 56 23.94 0.29 3.55
C LEU A 56 25.09 0.13 2.55
N SER A 57 26.07 1.03 2.55
CA SER A 57 27.23 0.94 1.64
C SER A 57 28.15 -0.25 1.93
N ARG A 58 28.11 -0.76 3.18
CA ARG A 58 28.90 -1.92 3.62
C ARG A 58 28.20 -3.25 3.39
N LEU A 59 26.91 -3.24 3.06
CA LEU A 59 26.23 -4.48 2.66
C LEU A 59 26.83 -4.96 1.34
N GLU A 60 27.18 -6.23 1.27
CA GLU A 60 27.59 -6.86 0.03
C GLU A 60 26.46 -6.66 -0.98
N HIS A 61 26.76 -5.96 -2.08
CA HIS A 61 25.86 -5.90 -3.20
C HIS A 61 25.82 -7.32 -3.77
N ALA A 62 24.65 -7.87 -4.10
CA ALA A 62 24.58 -9.13 -4.83
C ALA A 62 24.82 -8.82 -6.31
N PRO A 63 26.05 -8.90 -6.85
CA PRO A 63 26.39 -8.34 -8.15
C PRO A 63 26.05 -9.30 -9.30
N SER A 64 25.43 -10.45 -8.99
CA SER A 64 25.38 -11.58 -9.93
C SER A 64 24.00 -12.21 -10.08
N VAL A 65 22.96 -11.66 -9.44
CA VAL A 65 21.59 -12.06 -9.77
C VAL A 65 21.14 -11.19 -10.91
N GLN A 66 21.09 -11.77 -12.11
CA GLN A 66 20.49 -11.13 -13.27
C GLN A 66 19.07 -10.70 -12.89
N PHE A 67 18.78 -9.40 -13.00
CA PHE A 67 17.41 -8.91 -12.90
C PHE A 67 16.61 -9.63 -13.98
N GLN A 68 15.69 -10.50 -13.55
CA GLN A 68 14.67 -11.04 -14.44
C GLN A 68 13.67 -9.91 -14.66
N ASP A 69 13.54 -9.47 -15.90
CA ASP A 69 12.42 -8.61 -16.27
C ASP A 69 11.12 -9.29 -15.83
N ARG A 70 10.18 -8.49 -15.33
CA ARG A 70 8.84 -8.99 -15.00
C ARG A 70 8.34 -9.79 -16.20
N PRO A 71 7.85 -11.02 -16.01
CA PRO A 71 7.15 -11.73 -17.07
C PRO A 71 6.08 -10.79 -17.67
N PRO A 72 5.89 -10.80 -19.00
CA PRO A 72 4.83 -10.03 -19.64
C PRO A 72 3.54 -10.23 -18.88
N GLU A 73 2.77 -9.17 -18.73
CA GLU A 73 1.50 -9.20 -18.02
C GLU A 73 0.63 -10.30 -18.63
N THR A 74 0.53 -11.44 -17.94
CA THR A 74 -0.36 -12.52 -18.35
C THR A 74 -1.75 -11.93 -18.28
N ARG A 75 -2.36 -11.61 -19.43
CA ARG A 75 -3.79 -11.31 -19.49
C ARG A 75 -4.49 -12.50 -18.86
N LEU A 76 -5.04 -12.30 -17.65
CA LEU A 76 -5.93 -13.28 -17.06
C LEU A 76 -7.02 -13.53 -18.11
N PRO A 77 -7.27 -14.78 -18.53
CA PRO A 77 -8.36 -15.06 -19.45
C PRO A 77 -9.63 -14.47 -18.84
N GLU A 78 -10.34 -13.67 -19.63
CA GLU A 78 -11.59 -13.04 -19.22
C GLU A 78 -12.46 -14.08 -18.54
N VAL A 79 -12.82 -13.82 -17.29
CA VAL A 79 -13.73 -14.67 -16.52
C VAL A 79 -15.07 -14.61 -17.22
N ARG A 80 -15.30 -15.55 -18.15
CA ARG A 80 -16.62 -15.76 -18.73
C ARG A 80 -17.54 -16.20 -17.62
N HIS A 81 -18.69 -15.54 -17.59
CA HIS A 81 -19.73 -15.59 -16.57
C HIS A 81 -19.99 -16.97 -15.96
N TYR A 82 -20.12 -16.92 -14.63
CA TYR A 82 -20.92 -17.75 -13.71
C TYR A 82 -21.65 -18.97 -14.30
N GLU A 83 -21.04 -20.16 -14.26
CA GLU A 83 -21.79 -21.42 -14.19
C GLU A 83 -21.12 -22.52 -13.34
N ASN A 84 -19.99 -22.24 -12.68
CA ASN A 84 -19.23 -23.28 -11.96
C ASN A 84 -19.21 -23.15 -10.43
N ILE A 85 -19.98 -22.22 -9.84
CA ILE A 85 -20.06 -22.09 -8.37
C ILE A 85 -20.75 -23.31 -7.73
N ILE A 86 -21.48 -24.11 -8.51
CA ILE A 86 -22.15 -25.32 -8.00
C ILE A 86 -21.16 -26.49 -7.74
N PHE A 87 -19.96 -26.49 -8.34
CA PHE A 87 -19.03 -27.63 -8.17
C PHE A 87 -18.20 -27.57 -6.87
N PHE A 88 -18.02 -26.38 -6.27
CA PHE A 88 -17.11 -26.22 -5.13
C PHE A 88 -17.74 -26.44 -3.74
N ILE A 89 -19.07 -26.57 -3.65
CA ILE A 89 -19.75 -26.80 -2.35
C ILE A 89 -19.68 -28.29 -1.92
N ASN A 90 -19.22 -29.21 -2.78
CA ASN A 90 -19.20 -30.65 -2.48
C ASN A 90 -17.81 -31.24 -2.19
N PHE A 91 -16.79 -30.44 -1.83
CA PHE A 91 -15.50 -31.03 -1.43
C PHE A 91 -14.74 -30.36 -0.27
N PHE A 92 -15.38 -29.54 0.55
CA PHE A 92 -14.94 -29.23 1.92
C PHE A 92 -16.14 -28.93 2.82
#